data_AF-A0A9J9HDX2-F1
#
_entry.id   AF-A0A9J9HDX2-F1
#
_cell.length_a   1.000
_cell.length_b   1.000
_cell.length_c   1.000
_cell.angle_alpha   90.00
_cell.angle_beta   90.00
_cell.angle_gamma   90.00
#
_symmetry.space_group_name_H-M   'P 1'
#
loop_
_entity.id
_entity.type
_entity.pdbx_description
1 polymer ?
#
loop_
_entity_poly.entity_id
_entity_poly.type
_entity_poly.pdbx_seq_one_letter_code
_entity_poly.pdbx_strand_id
1 'polypeptide(L)'
;MNEMRKPKAPDRKVAASGPPDPLARMNEMLIAQALSLDAMFTELVGHAADNYTKWPTSAARYARLALRAQSNCRASVETVAKADRAKRRAQGGGAA
;
A
#
# COMPACT_ATOMS: atom_id res chain seq x y z
N MET A 1 -12.86 -52.00 -31.30
CA MET A 1 -12.17 -51.23 -30.25
C MET A 1 -11.53 -50.01 -30.87
N ASN A 2 -12.05 -48.82 -30.55
CA ASN A 2 -11.30 -47.59 -30.27
C ASN A 2 -12.29 -46.42 -30.28
N GLU A 3 -12.78 -46.08 -29.09
CA GLU A 3 -13.59 -44.88 -28.87
C GLU A 3 -12.69 -43.65 -28.99
N MET A 4 -13.01 -42.76 -29.93
CA MET A 4 -12.39 -41.44 -30.01
C MET A 4 -12.81 -40.60 -28.80
N ARG A 5 -11.94 -40.59 -27.79
CA ARG A 5 -12.07 -39.73 -26.61
C ARG A 5 -11.91 -38.27 -27.03
N LYS A 6 -13.02 -37.54 -27.13
CA LYS A 6 -13.02 -36.10 -27.42
C LYS A 6 -12.26 -35.34 -26.32
N PRO A 7 -11.49 -34.29 -26.67
CA PRO A 7 -10.76 -33.51 -25.68
C PRO A 7 -11.75 -32.78 -24.75
N LYS A 8 -11.69 -33.09 -23.44
CA LYS A 8 -12.36 -32.30 -22.41
C LYS A 8 -11.61 -30.97 -22.32
N ALA A 9 -12.28 -29.87 -22.66
CA ALA A 9 -11.72 -28.53 -22.50
C ALA A 9 -11.25 -28.34 -21.05
N PRO A 10 -10.09 -27.71 -20.80
CA PRO A 10 -9.66 -27.44 -19.44
C PRO A 10 -10.72 -26.57 -18.77
N ASP A 11 -11.10 -26.94 -17.55
CA ASP A 11 -11.91 -26.11 -16.66
C ASP A 11 -11.11 -24.84 -16.33
N ARG A 12 -11.01 -23.91 -17.28
CA ARG A 12 -10.45 -22.58 -17.05
C ARG A 12 -11.51 -21.88 -16.22
N LYS A 13 -11.40 -22.02 -14.90
CA LYS A 13 -12.05 -21.13 -13.95
C LYS A 13 -11.60 -19.73 -14.37
N VAL A 14 -12.47 -19.04 -15.12
CA VAL A 14 -12.21 -17.69 -15.59
C VAL A 14 -12.02 -16.89 -14.32
N ALA A 15 -10.77 -16.58 -13.99
CA ALA A 15 -10.46 -15.65 -12.93
C ALA A 15 -11.29 -14.41 -13.24
N ALA A 16 -12.22 -14.07 -12.33
CA ALA A 16 -13.22 -13.05 -12.56
C ALA A 16 -12.51 -11.79 -13.05
N SER A 17 -12.60 -11.51 -14.36
CA SER A 17 -12.01 -10.34 -15.00
C SER A 17 -12.92 -9.13 -14.79
N GLY A 18 -13.40 -8.97 -13.55
CA GLY A 18 -14.09 -7.78 -13.10
C GLY A 18 -13.07 -6.74 -12.66
N PRO A 19 -13.41 -5.45 -12.72
CA PRO A 19 -12.55 -4.41 -12.16
C PRO A 19 -12.25 -4.73 -10.69
N PRO A 20 -11.01 -4.48 -10.23
CA PRO A 20 -10.63 -4.74 -8.85
C PRO A 20 -11.54 -3.99 -7.88
N ASP A 21 -11.88 -4.64 -6.76
CA ASP A 21 -12.63 -4.07 -5.64
C ASP A 21 -12.11 -2.64 -5.34
N PRO A 22 -12.96 -1.59 -5.36
CA PRO A 22 -12.52 -0.22 -5.12
C PRO A 22 -11.71 -0.07 -3.82
N LEU A 23 -12.06 -0.83 -2.77
CA LEU A 23 -11.30 -0.84 -1.52
C LEU A 23 -9.91 -1.45 -1.70
N ALA A 24 -9.77 -2.51 -2.50
CA ALA A 24 -8.48 -3.09 -2.81
C ALA A 24 -7.59 -2.10 -3.57
N ARG A 25 -8.15 -1.34 -4.52
CA ARG A 25 -7.41 -0.30 -5.27
C ARG A 25 -6.98 0.87 -4.40
N MET A 26 -7.84 1.32 -3.49
CA MET A 26 -7.48 2.35 -2.53
C MET A 26 -6.36 1.87 -1.59
N ASN A 27 -6.41 0.61 -1.14
CA ASN A 27 -5.35 0.03 -0.31
C ASN A 27 -4.01 -0.04 -1.07
N GLU A 28 -4.02 -0.50 -2.33
CA GLU A 28 -2.81 -0.49 -3.18
C GLU A 28 -2.21 0.92 -3.30
N MET A 29 -3.05 1.93 -3.53
CA MET A 29 -2.62 3.32 -3.64
C MET A 29 -2.05 3.84 -2.31
N LEU A 30 -2.69 3.56 -1.18
CA LEU A 30 -2.21 3.96 0.14
C LEU A 30 -0.88 3.29 0.50
N ILE A 31 -0.68 2.02 0.11
CA ILE A 31 0.60 1.32 0.29
C ILE A 31 1.69 1.99 -0.55
N ALA A 32 1.42 2.27 -1.83
CA ALA A 32 2.38 2.97 -2.70
C ALA A 32 2.74 4.36 -2.16
N GLN A 33 1.76 5.09 -1.63
CA GLN A 33 1.98 6.38 -0.97
C GLN A 33 2.82 6.24 0.30
N ALA A 34 2.57 5.24 1.14
CA ALA A 34 3.36 4.99 2.34
C ALA A 34 4.84 4.74 2.02
N LEU A 35 5.12 3.90 1.01
CA LEU A 35 6.49 3.64 0.54
C LEU A 35 7.17 4.92 0.02
N SER A 36 6.44 5.74 -0.74
CA SER A 36 6.97 7.01 -1.25
C SER A 36 7.28 8.01 -0.12
N LEU A 37 6.43 8.05 0.91
CA LEU A 37 6.62 8.92 2.09
C LEU A 37 7.78 8.46 2.97
N ASP A 38 8.03 7.16 3.07
CA ASP A 38 9.19 6.61 3.78
C ASP A 38 10.52 6.94 3.07
N ALA A 39 10.54 6.81 1.74
CA ALA A 39 11.67 7.25 0.92
C ALA A 39 11.95 8.75 1.08
N MET A 40 10.90 9.60 0.98
CA MET A 40 11.01 11.04 1.21
C MET A 40 11.52 11.37 2.61
N PHE A 41 11.05 10.67 3.64
CA PHE A 41 11.56 10.84 5.00
C PHE A 41 13.08 10.63 5.06
N THR A 42 13.57 9.54 4.48
CA THR A 42 14.99 9.19 4.48
C THR A 42 15.83 10.24 3.75
N GLU A 43 15.40 10.69 2.57
CA GLU A 43 16.09 11.73 1.81
C GLU A 43 16.13 13.08 2.56
N LEU A 44 14.99 13.49 3.13
CA LEU A 44 14.89 14.75 3.88
C LEU A 44 15.73 14.72 5.17
N VAL A 45 15.86 13.57 5.83
CA VAL A 45 16.78 13.39 6.96
C VAL A 45 18.23 13.56 6.51
N GLY A 46 18.62 12.97 5.38
CA GLY A 46 19.94 13.17 4.78
C GLY A 46 20.23 14.65 4.51
N HIS A 47 19.32 15.34 3.83
CA HIS A 47 19.45 16.78 3.59
C HIS A 47 19.50 17.61 4.87
N ALA A 48 18.75 17.23 5.92
CA ALA A 48 18.83 17.91 7.20
C ALA A 48 20.23 17.76 7.84
N ALA A 49 20.80 16.56 7.81
CA ALA A 49 22.12 16.29 8.35
C ALA A 49 23.22 17.06 7.62
N ASP A 50 23.20 17.05 6.28
CA ASP A 50 24.20 17.73 5.44
C ASP A 50 24.21 19.26 5.65
N ASN A 51 23.06 19.83 6.00
CA ASN A 51 22.89 21.27 6.18
C ASN A 51 23.05 21.73 7.62
N TYR A 52 23.08 20.85 8.62
CA TYR A 52 22.97 21.23 10.04
C TYR A 52 24.05 22.21 10.51
N THR A 53 25.27 22.08 10.00
CA THR A 53 26.41 22.91 10.42
C THR A 53 26.50 24.25 9.68
N LYS A 54 26.31 24.24 8.35
CA LYS A 54 26.47 25.44 7.50
C LYS A 54 25.18 26.24 7.32
N TRP A 55 24.03 25.55 7.31
CA TRP A 55 22.73 26.11 6.96
C TRP A 55 21.64 25.62 7.93
N PRO A 56 21.73 25.96 9.23
CA PRO A 56 20.87 25.39 10.27
C PRO A 56 19.37 25.69 10.05
N THR A 57 19.03 26.83 9.46
CA THR A 57 17.64 27.14 9.08
C THR A 57 17.10 26.19 8.00
N SER A 58 17.91 25.87 6.99
CA SER A 58 17.55 24.90 5.95
C SER A 58 17.44 23.50 6.53
N ALA A 59 18.39 23.10 7.37
CA ALA A 59 18.34 21.82 8.08
C ALA A 59 17.04 21.66 8.89
N ALA A 60 16.64 22.68 9.64
CA ALA A 60 15.39 22.68 10.40
C ALA A 60 14.13 22.63 9.52
N ARG A 61 14.19 23.11 8.27
CA ARG A 61 13.07 22.99 7.31
C ARG A 61 12.97 21.56 6.79
N TYR A 62 14.09 20.97 6.37
CA TYR A 62 14.12 19.57 5.93
C TYR A 62 13.68 18.60 7.03
N ALA A 63 14.16 18.79 8.27
CA ALA A 63 13.75 17.97 9.41
C ALA A 63 12.23 18.05 9.66
N ARG A 64 11.63 19.24 9.56
CA ARG A 64 10.18 19.40 9.70
C ARG A 64 9.40 18.71 8.58
N LEU A 65 9.87 18.79 7.34
CA LEU A 65 9.28 18.08 6.21
C LEU A 65 9.42 16.55 6.38
N ALA A 66 10.57 16.07 6.86
CA ALA A 66 10.81 14.66 7.13
C ALA A 66 9.80 14.12 8.16
N LEU A 67 9.64 14.81 9.29
CA LEU A 67 8.68 14.41 10.32
C LEU A 67 7.22 14.38 9.80
N ARG A 68 6.86 15.32 8.92
CA ARG A 68 5.55 15.30 8.25
C ARG A 68 5.41 14.10 7.31
N ALA A 69 6.42 13.80 6.50
CA ALA A 69 6.41 12.64 5.62
C ALA A 69 6.24 11.34 6.43
N GLN A 70 6.99 11.19 7.51
CA GLN A 70 6.91 10.04 8.41
C GLN A 70 5.53 9.91 9.08
N SER A 71 4.96 11.03 9.55
CA SER A 71 3.61 11.07 10.13
C SER A 71 2.56 10.60 9.11
N ASN A 72 2.63 11.10 7.88
CA ASN A 72 1.69 10.72 6.82
C ASN A 72 1.89 9.26 6.39
N CYS A 73 3.12 8.75 6.36
CA CYS A 73 3.41 7.34 6.10
C CYS A 73 2.68 6.43 7.10
N ARG A 74 2.81 6.72 8.40
CA ARG A 74 2.12 5.98 9.47
C ARG A 74 0.60 6.03 9.30
N ALA A 75 0.05 7.21 9.00
CA ALA A 75 -1.39 7.37 8.78
C ALA A 75 -1.91 6.54 7.60
N SER A 76 -1.16 6.44 6.50
CA SER A 76 -1.50 5.58 5.36
C SER A 76 -1.52 4.10 5.75
N VAL A 77 -0.48 3.63 6.45
CA VAL A 77 -0.38 2.24 6.92
C VAL A 77 -1.50 1.90 7.90
N GLU A 78 -1.79 2.78 8.85
CA GLU A 78 -2.89 2.61 9.80
C GLU A 78 -4.25 2.51 9.11
N THR A 79 -4.45 3.32 8.07
CA THR A 79 -5.69 3.31 7.27
C THR A 79 -5.87 1.98 6.55
N VAL A 80 -4.83 1.47 5.90
CA VAL A 80 -4.86 0.14 5.24
C VAL A 80 -5.14 -0.96 6.27
N ALA A 81 -4.45 -0.94 7.40
CA ALA A 81 -4.65 -1.91 8.46
C ALA A 81 -6.08 -1.86 9.03
N LYS A 82 -6.69 -0.67 9.13
CA LYS A 82 -8.08 -0.49 9.54
C LYS A 82 -9.05 -1.04 8.50
N ALA A 83 -8.83 -0.78 7.22
CA ALA A 83 -9.64 -1.30 6.12
C ALA A 83 -9.61 -2.84 6.09
N ASP A 84 -8.42 -3.42 6.23
CA ASP A 84 -8.22 -4.87 6.27
C ASP A 84 -8.92 -5.54 7.45
N ARG A 85 -8.85 -4.93 8.65
CA ARG A 85 -9.59 -5.41 9.83
C ARG A 85 -11.11 -5.34 9.60
N ALA A 86 -11.61 -4.26 8.99
CA ALA A 86 -13.03 -4.12 8.68
C ALA A 86 -13.51 -5.18 7.67
N LYS A 87 -12.73 -5.43 6.60
CA LYS A 87 -13.02 -6.46 5.61
C LYS A 87 -13.10 -7.86 6.22
N ARG A 88 -12.14 -8.23 7.08
CA ARG A 88 -12.15 -9.52 7.78
C ARG A 88 -13.37 -9.70 8.69
N ARG A 89 -13.79 -8.62 9.39
CA ARG A 89 -15.00 -8.65 10.23
C ARG A 89 -16.28 -8.85 9.40
N ALA A 90 -16.40 -8.17 8.26
CA ALA A 90 -17.53 -8.34 7.36
C ALA A 90 -17.62 -9.77 6.80
N GLN A 91 -16.47 -10.40 6.52
CA GLN A 91 -16.40 -11.79 6.05
C GLN A 91 -16.72 -12.82 7.14
N GLY A 92 -16.34 -12.56 8.40
CA GLY A 92 -16.63 -13.43 9.54
C GLY A 92 -18.05 -13.30 10.10
N GLY A 93 -18.77 -12.22 9.79
CA GLY A 93 -20.15 -11.97 10.24
C GLY A 93 -21.25 -12.61 9.39
N GLY A 94 -20.91 -13.30 8.29
CA GLY A 94 -21.88 -13.95 7.40
C GLY A 94 -22.14 -15.44 7.69
N ALA A 95 -21.64 -15.96 8.82
CA ALA A 95 -21.68 -17.39 9.17
C ALA A 95 -22.44 -17.70 10.47
N ALA A 96 -23.33 -16.80 10.92
CA ALA A 96 -24.17 -17.01 12.10
C ALA A 96 -25.63 -16.73 11.78
#